data_AF-A0A5J4Q903-F1
#
_entry.id   AF-A0A5J4Q903-F1
#
_cell.length_a   1.000
_cell.length_b   1.000
_cell.length_c   1.000
_cell.angle_alpha   90.00
_cell.angle_beta   90.00
_cell.angle_gamma   90.00
#
_symmetry.space_group_name_H-M   'P 1'
#
loop_
_entity.id
_entity.type
_entity.pdbx_description
1 polymer ?
#
loop_
_entity_poly.entity_id
_entity_poly.type
_entity_poly.pdbx_seq_one_letter_code
_entity_poly.pdbx_strand_id
1 'polypeptide(L)'
;MATSKKINQSQIVKPVDALIVDKASFTAILLERIELGKELFNRQVTNIPELELNEKDYHRWDSYNFEYLKNSFNNENNDYKSNYDRINLSFIWRDETADANTKLRYLKNKIQNKIDNLESLVDKVELIKSGIENVIHKATNTITSDNNSIFIVHGHNTAIQQTVARTIEKLGLNPIILHEQANAGKTIIEKFEANSM
;
A
#
# COMPACT_ATOMS: atom_id res chain seq x y z
N MET A 1 3.35 -40.64 -39.03
CA MET A 1 2.31 -40.01 -38.19
C MET A 1 2.82 -39.98 -36.76
N ALA A 2 3.31 -38.84 -36.28
CA ALA A 2 3.79 -38.67 -34.91
C ALA A 2 2.83 -37.74 -34.18
N THR A 3 2.06 -38.31 -33.25
CA THR A 3 1.11 -37.59 -32.39
C THR A 3 1.87 -36.82 -31.31
N SER A 4 1.95 -35.50 -31.46
CA SER A 4 2.49 -34.62 -30.41
C SER A 4 1.48 -34.48 -29.28
N LYS A 5 1.87 -34.97 -28.10
CA LYS A 5 1.12 -34.94 -26.86
C LYS A 5 1.02 -33.48 -26.39
N LYS A 6 -0.16 -32.85 -26.53
CA LYS A 6 -0.43 -31.53 -25.95
C LYS A 6 -0.18 -31.59 -24.44
N ILE A 7 0.85 -30.89 -23.98
CA ILE A 7 1.11 -30.65 -22.57
C ILE A 7 0.00 -29.73 -22.08
N ASN A 8 -0.85 -30.26 -21.20
CA ASN A 8 -1.93 -29.54 -20.56
C ASN A 8 -1.30 -28.56 -19.56
N GLN A 9 -1.16 -27.29 -19.96
CA GLN A 9 -0.77 -26.23 -19.03
C GLN A 9 -1.91 -26.06 -18.03
N SER A 10 -1.68 -26.52 -16.80
CA SER A 10 -2.53 -26.23 -15.64
C SER A 10 -2.81 -24.73 -15.60
N GLN A 11 -4.06 -24.33 -15.81
CA GLN A 11 -4.52 -22.96 -15.64
C GLN A 11 -4.22 -22.54 -14.18
N ILE A 12 -3.14 -21.80 -13.98
CA ILE A 12 -2.86 -21.14 -12.72
C ILE A 12 -3.94 -20.07 -12.58
N VAL A 13 -4.98 -20.36 -11.80
CA VAL A 13 -6.03 -19.39 -11.49
C VAL A 13 -5.36 -18.25 -10.72
N LYS A 14 -5.31 -17.06 -11.32
CA LYS A 14 -4.76 -15.86 -10.67
C LYS A 14 -5.50 -15.67 -9.34
N PRO A 15 -4.79 -15.50 -8.21
CA PRO A 15 -5.43 -15.24 -6.92
C PRO A 15 -6.24 -13.94 -7.00
N VAL A 16 -7.35 -13.89 -6.27
CA VAL A 16 -8.16 -12.66 -6.20
C VAL A 16 -7.34 -11.58 -5.50
N ASP A 17 -7.25 -10.41 -6.13
CA ASP A 17 -6.54 -9.25 -5.59
C ASP A 17 -7.31 -8.71 -4.38
N ALA A 18 -6.74 -8.89 -3.19
CA ALA A 18 -7.30 -8.46 -1.91
C ALA A 18 -6.33 -7.53 -1.18
N LEU A 19 -6.88 -6.50 -0.55
CA LEU A 19 -6.10 -5.56 0.26
C LEU A 19 -5.51 -6.28 1.47
N ILE A 20 -4.22 -6.01 1.73
CA ILE A 20 -3.51 -6.44 2.93
C ILE A 20 -3.26 -5.28 3.91
N VAL A 21 -3.79 -4.11 3.57
CA VAL A 21 -3.85 -2.89 4.40
C VAL A 21 -5.31 -2.56 4.68
N ASP A 22 -5.59 -1.78 5.72
CA ASP A 22 -6.96 -1.41 6.04
C ASP A 22 -7.51 -0.41 5.01
N LYS A 23 -8.80 -0.51 4.71
CA LYS A 23 -9.45 0.31 3.68
C LYS A 23 -9.39 1.80 4.00
N ALA A 24 -9.47 2.19 5.28
CA ALA A 24 -9.45 3.59 5.67
C ALA A 24 -8.07 4.22 5.43
N SER A 25 -6.99 3.56 5.85
CA SER A 25 -5.61 3.99 5.58
C SER A 25 -5.30 3.94 4.09
N PHE A 26 -5.79 2.92 3.37
CA PHE A 26 -5.64 2.83 1.92
C PHE A 26 -6.24 4.06 1.23
N THR A 27 -7.50 4.36 1.54
CA THR A 27 -8.19 5.55 1.04
C THR A 27 -7.48 6.84 1.42
N ALA A 28 -7.03 6.98 2.67
CA ALA A 28 -6.33 8.18 3.13
C ALA A 28 -5.04 8.43 2.34
N ILE A 29 -4.24 7.38 2.09
CA ILE A 29 -3.02 7.51 1.28
C ILE A 29 -3.38 7.85 -0.17
N LEU A 30 -4.37 7.21 -0.78
CA LEU A 30 -4.78 7.54 -2.15
C LEU A 30 -5.22 9.01 -2.28
N LEU A 31 -5.99 9.53 -1.31
CA LEU A 31 -6.39 10.94 -1.28
C LEU A 31 -5.18 11.88 -1.17
N GLU A 32 -4.20 11.57 -0.32
CA GLU A 32 -2.95 12.33 -0.25
C GLU A 32 -2.22 12.33 -1.61
N ARG A 33 -2.14 11.17 -2.27
CA ARG A 33 -1.49 11.05 -3.59
C ARG A 33 -2.24 11.81 -4.67
N ILE A 34 -3.56 11.86 -4.62
CA ILE A 34 -4.40 12.65 -5.53
C ILE A 34 -4.10 14.14 -5.36
N GLU A 35 -4.05 14.65 -4.13
CA GLU A 35 -3.75 16.07 -3.88
C GLU A 35 -2.34 16.46 -4.34
N LEU A 36 -1.34 15.60 -4.12
CA LEU A 36 0.00 15.80 -4.67
C LEU A 36 0.01 15.77 -6.21
N GLY A 37 -0.81 14.90 -6.82
CA GLY A 37 -1.00 14.88 -8.26
C GLY A 37 -1.60 16.19 -8.79
N LYS A 38 -2.64 16.70 -8.12
CA LYS A 38 -3.28 17.99 -8.45
C LYS A 38 -2.32 19.15 -8.28
N GLU A 39 -1.45 19.12 -7.29
CA GLU A 39 -0.38 20.11 -7.13
C GLU A 39 0.55 20.10 -8.36
N LEU A 40 1.12 18.96 -8.75
CA LEU A 40 1.94 18.79 -9.96
C LEU A 40 1.22 19.25 -11.24
N PHE A 41 -0.07 18.93 -11.34
CA PHE A 41 -0.93 19.35 -12.43
C PHE A 41 -1.17 20.87 -12.47
N ASN A 42 -1.18 21.56 -11.34
CA ASN A 42 -1.46 22.99 -11.28
C ASN A 42 -0.20 23.87 -11.22
N ARG A 43 0.99 23.28 -11.10
CA ARG A 43 2.26 24.04 -11.16
C ARG A 43 2.35 24.90 -12.41
N GLN A 44 2.65 26.18 -12.20
CA GLN A 44 3.00 27.11 -13.26
C GLN A 44 4.38 26.74 -13.80
N VAL A 45 4.48 26.66 -15.13
CA VAL A 45 5.72 26.33 -15.84
C VAL A 45 5.93 27.39 -16.91
N THR A 46 6.92 28.23 -16.69
CA THR A 46 7.23 29.41 -17.50
C THR A 46 8.52 29.25 -18.30
N ASN A 47 9.34 28.26 -17.95
CA ASN A 47 10.64 28.00 -18.58
C ASN A 47 10.97 26.50 -18.60
N ILE A 48 12.03 26.15 -19.33
CA ILE A 48 12.47 24.75 -19.52
C ILE A 48 12.92 24.10 -18.19
N PRO A 49 13.73 24.75 -17.33
CA PRO A 49 14.10 24.17 -16.04
C PRO A 49 12.90 23.82 -15.14
N GLU A 50 11.85 24.65 -15.12
CA GLU A 50 10.61 24.36 -14.39
C GLU A 50 9.87 23.16 -14.98
N LEU A 51 9.88 22.99 -16.30
CA LEU A 51 9.29 21.84 -16.97
C LEU A 51 10.02 20.54 -16.58
N GLU A 52 11.36 20.56 -16.65
CA GLU A 52 12.21 19.42 -16.28
C GLU A 52 12.05 19.04 -14.81
N LEU A 53 11.98 20.04 -13.92
CA LEU A 53 11.72 19.81 -12.50
C LEU A 53 10.34 19.17 -12.28
N ASN A 54 9.30 19.68 -12.94
CA ASN A 54 7.95 19.12 -12.82
C ASN A 54 7.89 17.68 -13.36
N GLU A 55 8.57 17.39 -14.46
CA GLU A 55 8.65 16.04 -15.03
C GLU A 55 9.37 15.08 -14.07
N LYS A 56 10.48 15.51 -13.46
CA LYS A 56 11.21 14.76 -12.44
C LYS A 56 10.34 14.45 -11.22
N ASP A 57 9.60 15.43 -10.72
CA ASP A 57 8.73 15.23 -9.56
C ASP A 57 7.52 14.36 -9.89
N TYR A 58 6.95 14.48 -11.09
CA TYR A 58 5.97 13.52 -11.61
C TYR A 58 6.51 12.10 -11.59
N HIS A 59 7.75 11.86 -12.04
CA HIS A 59 8.34 10.51 -12.04
C HIS A 59 8.48 9.92 -10.63
N ARG A 60 8.90 10.74 -9.67
CA ARG A 60 8.96 10.32 -8.25
C ARG A 60 7.57 10.00 -7.70
N TRP A 61 6.59 10.85 -8.02
CA TRP A 61 5.21 10.65 -7.60
C TRP A 61 4.61 9.37 -8.18
N ASP A 62 4.81 9.13 -9.48
CA ASP A 62 4.33 7.96 -10.20
C ASP A 62 4.99 6.66 -9.70
N SER A 63 6.30 6.71 -9.44
CA SER A 63 7.05 5.58 -8.89
C SER A 63 6.59 5.21 -7.47
N TYR A 64 6.32 6.19 -6.61
CA TYR A 64 5.75 5.94 -5.29
C TYR A 64 4.39 5.23 -5.42
N ASN A 65 3.49 5.77 -6.25
CA ASN A 65 2.14 5.22 -6.41
C ASN A 65 2.19 3.79 -6.95
N PHE A 66 3.08 3.51 -7.90
CA PHE A 66 3.31 2.17 -8.42
C PHE A 66 3.71 1.19 -7.32
N GLU A 67 4.73 1.53 -6.52
CA GLU A 67 5.19 0.65 -5.43
C GLU A 67 4.13 0.53 -4.34
N TYR A 68 3.40 1.59 -4.04
CA TYR A 68 2.32 1.55 -3.07
C TYR A 68 1.21 0.57 -3.49
N LEU A 69 0.74 0.65 -4.74
CA LEU A 69 -0.27 -0.27 -5.28
C LEU A 69 0.25 -1.70 -5.42
N LYS A 70 1.54 -1.90 -5.68
CA LYS A 70 2.16 -3.23 -5.68
C LYS A 70 2.12 -3.86 -4.29
N ASN A 71 2.42 -3.09 -3.24
CA ASN A 71 2.57 -3.61 -1.88
C ASN A 71 1.28 -3.56 -1.04
N SER A 72 0.20 -2.93 -1.52
CA SER A 72 -1.07 -2.84 -0.77
C SER A 72 -1.96 -4.08 -0.92
N PHE A 73 -1.62 -4.99 -1.83
CA PHE A 73 -2.40 -6.19 -2.14
C PHE A 73 -1.62 -7.47 -1.84
N ASN A 74 -2.36 -8.55 -1.66
CA ASN A 74 -1.82 -9.91 -1.47
C ASN A 74 -1.06 -10.48 -2.69
N ASN A 75 -1.05 -9.74 -3.80
CA ASN A 75 -0.40 -10.11 -5.05
C ASN A 75 0.23 -8.86 -5.69
N GLU A 76 1.54 -8.90 -5.91
CA GLU A 76 2.28 -7.80 -6.55
C GLU A 76 1.81 -7.52 -7.99
N ASN A 77 1.28 -8.55 -8.67
CA ASN A 77 0.72 -8.46 -10.02
C ASN A 77 -0.79 -8.21 -10.02
N ASN A 78 -1.27 -7.38 -9.10
CA ASN A 78 -2.69 -7.04 -9.01
C ASN A 78 -3.18 -6.16 -10.17
N ASP A 79 -4.48 -6.21 -10.43
CA ASP A 79 -5.10 -5.50 -11.55
C ASP A 79 -5.11 -3.98 -11.33
N TYR A 80 -5.17 -3.51 -10.09
CA TYR A 80 -5.16 -2.08 -9.77
C TYR A 80 -3.82 -1.43 -10.14
N LYS A 81 -2.71 -2.04 -9.73
CA LYS A 81 -1.35 -1.68 -10.12
C LYS A 81 -1.15 -1.80 -11.64
N SER A 82 -1.66 -2.87 -12.25
CA SER A 82 -1.50 -3.10 -13.70
C SER A 82 -2.26 -2.07 -14.54
N ASN A 83 -3.47 -1.72 -14.13
CA ASN A 83 -4.24 -0.66 -14.77
C ASN A 83 -3.56 0.70 -14.60
N TYR A 84 -3.09 1.01 -13.37
CA TYR A 84 -2.37 2.24 -13.08
C TYR A 84 -1.14 2.42 -13.99
N ASP A 85 -0.34 1.36 -14.17
CA ASP A 85 0.87 1.37 -15.01
C ASP A 85 0.53 1.61 -16.50
N ARG A 86 -0.55 0.99 -16.99
CA ARG A 86 -0.93 0.96 -18.40
C ARG A 86 -1.57 2.24 -18.95
N ILE A 87 -2.11 3.09 -18.09
CA ILE A 87 -2.87 4.29 -18.48
C ILE A 87 -2.14 5.18 -19.49
N ASN A 88 -0.82 5.32 -19.34
CA ASN A 88 -0.04 6.22 -20.17
C ASN A 88 0.78 5.50 -21.26
N LEU A 89 0.45 4.24 -21.59
CA LEU A 89 1.11 3.46 -22.65
C LEU A 89 1.13 4.21 -24.01
N SER A 90 0.05 4.93 -24.34
CA SER A 90 -0.04 5.71 -25.57
C SER A 90 1.00 6.85 -25.65
N PHE A 91 1.54 7.30 -24.52
CA PHE A 91 2.58 8.34 -24.46
C PHE A 91 4.01 7.79 -24.58
N ILE A 92 4.21 6.47 -24.75
CA ILE A 92 5.54 5.87 -24.92
C ILE A 92 6.16 6.26 -26.28
N TRP A 93 5.34 6.33 -27.34
CA TRP A 93 5.78 6.67 -28.69
C TRP A 93 5.87 8.19 -28.89
N ARG A 94 6.62 8.88 -28.02
CA ARG A 94 6.77 10.34 -28.08
C ARG A 94 7.81 10.79 -29.10
N ASP A 95 7.48 11.90 -29.76
CA ASP A 95 8.41 12.67 -30.57
C ASP A 95 9.36 13.46 -29.66
N GLU A 96 10.65 13.09 -29.65
CA GLU A 96 11.70 13.79 -28.90
C GLU A 96 11.92 15.23 -29.36
N THR A 97 11.52 15.54 -30.61
CA THR A 97 11.66 16.86 -31.23
C THR A 97 10.53 17.83 -30.87
N ALA A 98 9.56 17.39 -30.06
CA ALA A 98 8.43 18.21 -29.63
C ALA A 98 8.87 19.48 -28.89
N ASP A 99 8.16 20.58 -29.14
CA ASP A 99 8.36 21.86 -28.47
C ASP A 99 7.94 21.82 -26.98
N ALA A 100 8.37 22.83 -26.21
CA ALA A 100 8.13 22.90 -24.77
C ALA A 100 6.64 22.92 -24.38
N ASN A 101 5.77 23.58 -25.16
CA ASN A 101 4.34 23.62 -24.86
C ASN A 101 3.69 22.26 -25.13
N THR A 102 4.11 21.59 -26.20
CA THR A 102 3.67 20.22 -26.48
C THR A 102 4.11 19.28 -25.37
N LYS A 103 5.36 19.35 -24.91
CA LYS A 103 5.89 18.57 -23.77
C LYS A 103 5.12 18.85 -22.47
N LEU A 104 4.82 20.11 -22.19
CA LEU A 104 4.02 20.50 -21.02
C LEU A 104 2.59 19.92 -21.07
N ARG A 105 1.88 20.09 -22.19
CA ARG A 105 0.53 19.52 -22.39
C ARG A 105 0.53 18.01 -22.17
N TYR A 106 1.54 17.35 -22.71
CA TYR A 106 1.80 15.94 -22.57
C TYR A 106 2.06 15.49 -21.12
N LEU A 107 2.85 16.24 -20.36
CA LEU A 107 3.05 16.00 -18.93
C LEU A 107 1.74 16.17 -18.17
N LYS A 108 0.98 17.25 -18.42
CA LYS A 108 -0.32 17.51 -17.78
C LYS A 108 -1.32 16.38 -18.05
N ASN A 109 -1.40 15.90 -19.29
CA ASN A 109 -2.27 14.76 -19.63
C ASN A 109 -1.85 13.48 -18.89
N LYS A 110 -0.54 13.18 -18.81
CA LYS A 110 -0.05 12.02 -18.06
C LYS A 110 -0.43 12.09 -16.59
N ILE A 111 -0.28 13.26 -15.97
CA ILE A 111 -0.65 13.49 -14.57
C ILE A 111 -2.16 13.32 -14.40
N GLN A 112 -2.97 13.96 -15.24
CA GLN A 112 -4.43 13.91 -15.15
C GLN A 112 -4.95 12.47 -15.24
N ASN A 113 -4.51 11.70 -16.24
CA ASN A 113 -5.00 10.32 -16.39
C ASN A 113 -4.67 9.45 -15.16
N LYS A 114 -3.54 9.72 -14.50
CA LYS A 114 -3.14 9.00 -13.27
C LYS A 114 -4.00 9.45 -12.09
N ILE A 115 -4.31 10.75 -11.96
CA ILE A 115 -5.25 11.27 -10.96
C ILE A 115 -6.62 10.62 -11.13
N ASP A 116 -7.19 10.64 -12.35
CA ASP A 116 -8.51 10.08 -12.64
C ASP A 116 -8.59 8.60 -12.26
N ASN A 117 -7.50 7.86 -12.46
CA ASN A 117 -7.45 6.46 -12.06
C ASN A 117 -7.40 6.27 -10.54
N LEU A 118 -6.64 7.10 -9.82
CA LEU A 118 -6.61 7.06 -8.36
C LEU A 118 -7.98 7.47 -7.78
N GLU A 119 -8.64 8.47 -8.32
CA GLU A 119 -10.00 8.88 -7.93
C GLU A 119 -10.99 7.73 -8.17
N SER A 120 -10.96 7.12 -9.36
CA SER A 120 -11.78 5.95 -9.66
C SER A 120 -11.47 4.75 -8.77
N LEU A 121 -10.24 4.63 -8.26
CA LEU A 121 -9.85 3.59 -7.32
C LEU A 121 -10.43 3.88 -5.94
N VAL A 122 -10.39 5.12 -5.46
CA VAL A 122 -11.02 5.56 -4.20
C VAL A 122 -12.51 5.21 -4.20
N ASP A 123 -13.24 5.51 -5.27
CA ASP A 123 -14.67 5.19 -5.40
C ASP A 123 -14.98 3.69 -5.28
N LYS A 124 -13.99 2.84 -5.61
CA LYS A 124 -14.13 1.39 -5.62
C LYS A 124 -13.63 0.71 -4.35
N VAL A 125 -12.93 1.40 -3.45
CA VAL A 125 -12.25 0.79 -2.28
C VAL A 125 -13.19 -0.10 -1.46
N GLU A 126 -14.42 0.35 -1.23
CA GLU A 126 -15.41 -0.42 -0.46
C GLU A 126 -15.80 -1.76 -1.11
N LEU A 127 -15.67 -1.84 -2.44
CA LEU A 127 -15.97 -3.04 -3.24
C LEU A 127 -14.78 -4.00 -3.32
N ILE A 128 -13.58 -3.57 -2.90
CA ILE A 128 -12.36 -4.38 -2.94
C ILE A 128 -12.38 -5.38 -1.78
N LYS A 129 -12.02 -6.63 -2.07
CA LYS A 129 -11.89 -7.66 -1.03
C LYS A 129 -10.77 -7.27 -0.05
N SER A 130 -11.00 -7.48 1.23
CA SER A 130 -10.02 -7.25 2.28
C SER A 130 -9.55 -8.57 2.90
N GLY A 131 -8.24 -8.78 2.94
CA GLY A 131 -7.61 -9.86 3.69
C GLY A 131 -7.68 -9.63 5.21
N ILE A 132 -7.81 -8.37 5.65
CA ILE A 132 -7.83 -7.99 7.08
C ILE A 132 -9.20 -8.25 7.72
N GLU A 133 -10.30 -7.99 7.01
CA GLU A 133 -11.66 -8.20 7.52
C GLU A 133 -11.92 -9.67 7.91
N ASN A 134 -11.28 -10.61 7.18
CA ASN A 134 -11.32 -12.04 7.48
C ASN A 134 -10.53 -12.43 8.73
N VAL A 135 -9.47 -11.68 9.09
CA VAL A 135 -8.68 -11.93 10.30
C VAL A 135 -9.42 -11.43 11.54
N ILE A 136 -10.09 -10.27 11.47
CA ILE A 136 -10.88 -9.72 12.59
C ILE A 136 -12.03 -10.68 12.94
N HIS A 137 -12.80 -11.15 11.96
CA HIS A 137 -13.88 -12.12 12.20
C HIS A 137 -13.39 -13.47 12.73
N LYS A 138 -12.17 -13.89 12.35
CA LYS A 138 -11.58 -15.13 12.87
C LYS A 138 -11.04 -14.97 14.29
N ALA A 139 -10.46 -13.81 14.60
CA ALA A 139 -9.99 -13.48 15.94
C ALA A 139 -11.13 -13.35 16.95
N THR A 140 -12.27 -12.76 16.56
CA THR A 140 -13.46 -12.65 17.43
C THR A 140 -14.11 -14.00 17.77
N ASN A 141 -13.98 -15.01 16.90
CA ASN A 141 -14.48 -16.36 17.15
C ASN A 141 -13.52 -17.24 17.99
N THR A 142 -12.31 -16.75 18.30
CA THR A 142 -11.32 -17.45 19.12
C THR A 142 -11.14 -16.86 20.52
N ILE A 143 -11.88 -15.81 20.89
CA ILE A 143 -11.92 -15.29 22.26
C ILE A 143 -12.82 -16.20 23.11
N THR A 144 -12.37 -17.44 23.30
CA THR A 144 -12.86 -18.35 24.35
C THR A 144 -11.70 -18.86 25.20
N SER A 145 -10.59 -18.13 25.22
CA SER A 145 -9.49 -18.31 26.16
C SER A 145 -9.26 -16.96 26.83
N ASP A 146 -9.24 -16.93 28.16
CA ASP A 146 -9.21 -15.75 29.03
C ASP A 146 -7.96 -14.84 28.89
N ASN A 147 -7.18 -14.99 27.81
CA ASN A 147 -5.92 -14.28 27.60
C ASN A 147 -6.10 -13.09 26.66
N ASN A 148 -6.56 -11.97 27.22
CA ASN A 148 -6.59 -10.64 26.55
C ASN A 148 -5.20 -9.99 26.41
N SER A 149 -4.10 -10.71 26.68
CA SER A 149 -2.74 -10.17 26.72
C SER A 149 -2.10 -10.08 25.33
N ILE A 150 -1.57 -8.89 24.97
CA ILE A 150 -0.91 -8.60 23.69
C ILE A 150 0.53 -8.17 23.92
N PHE A 151 1.50 -8.96 23.46
CA PHE A 151 2.91 -8.60 23.57
C PHE A 151 3.32 -7.53 22.56
N ILE A 152 3.94 -6.45 23.03
CA ILE A 152 4.48 -5.36 22.21
C ILE A 152 6.01 -5.43 22.24
N VAL A 153 6.61 -5.67 21.08
CA VAL A 153 8.05 -5.66 20.88
C VAL A 153 8.40 -4.51 19.93
N HIS A 154 9.24 -3.58 20.37
CA HIS A 154 9.82 -2.54 19.51
C HIS A 154 11.30 -2.35 19.86
N GLY A 155 12.02 -1.67 18.97
CA GLY A 155 13.42 -1.29 19.16
C GLY A 155 13.57 -0.07 20.09
N HIS A 156 14.17 1.01 19.59
CA HIS A 156 14.48 2.18 20.41
C HIS A 156 13.37 3.26 20.41
N ASN A 157 12.23 3.02 19.75
CA ASN A 157 11.19 4.04 19.55
C ASN A 157 10.06 3.93 20.59
N THR A 158 10.32 4.44 21.78
CA THR A 158 9.41 4.42 22.93
C THR A 158 8.11 5.18 22.70
N ALA A 159 8.11 6.24 21.88
CA ALA A 159 6.91 7.05 21.60
C ALA A 159 5.85 6.29 20.81
N ILE A 160 6.27 5.52 19.79
CA ILE A 160 5.36 4.68 19.00
C ILE A 160 4.81 3.55 19.88
N GLN A 161 5.67 2.91 20.67
CA GLN A 161 5.24 1.86 21.59
C GLN A 161 4.12 2.30 22.53
N GLN A 162 4.30 3.44 23.21
CA GLN A 162 3.31 3.90 24.19
C GLN A 162 1.97 4.24 23.53
N THR A 163 2.02 4.76 22.30
CA THR A 163 0.83 5.05 21.50
C THR A 163 0.10 3.77 21.12
N VAL A 164 0.84 2.73 20.72
CA VAL A 164 0.29 1.41 20.40
C VAL A 164 -0.29 0.74 21.65
N ALA A 165 0.41 0.78 22.78
CA ALA A 165 -0.07 0.22 24.05
C ALA A 165 -1.39 0.85 24.50
N ARG A 166 -1.48 2.18 24.50
CA ARG A 166 -2.73 2.90 24.84
C ARG A 166 -3.87 2.62 23.87
N THR A 167 -3.57 2.37 22.61
CA THR A 167 -4.59 2.03 21.60
C THR A 167 -5.14 0.63 21.88
N ILE A 168 -4.27 -0.31 22.22
CA ILE A 168 -4.62 -1.69 22.59
C ILE A 168 -5.44 -1.71 23.90
N GLU A 169 -5.07 -0.92 24.91
CA GLU A 169 -5.86 -0.76 26.16
C GLU A 169 -7.28 -0.27 25.90
N LYS A 170 -7.43 0.73 25.02
CA LYS A 170 -8.76 1.26 24.65
C LYS A 170 -9.66 0.22 23.97
N LEU A 171 -9.08 -0.84 23.41
CA LEU A 171 -9.79 -1.95 22.80
C LEU A 171 -10.13 -3.06 23.81
N GLY A 172 -9.85 -2.87 25.11
CA GLY A 172 -10.11 -3.84 26.16
C GLY A 172 -9.08 -4.97 26.23
N LEU A 173 -7.93 -4.79 25.60
CA LEU A 173 -6.81 -5.74 25.59
C LEU A 173 -5.71 -5.28 26.56
N ASN A 174 -4.92 -6.22 27.06
CA ASN A 174 -3.85 -5.97 28.04
C ASN A 174 -2.46 -5.96 27.35
N PRO A 175 -1.86 -4.80 27.05
CA PRO A 175 -0.55 -4.77 26.42
C PRO A 175 0.58 -5.18 27.38
N ILE A 176 1.47 -6.07 26.94
CA ILE A 176 2.68 -6.49 27.67
C ILE A 176 3.91 -5.99 26.91
N ILE A 177 4.58 -4.99 27.47
CA ILE A 177 5.82 -4.43 26.91
C ILE A 177 7.04 -5.24 27.40
N LEU A 178 7.64 -6.03 26.51
CA LEU A 178 8.66 -7.02 26.87
C LEU A 178 9.99 -6.45 27.39
N HIS A 179 10.39 -5.25 26.98
CA HIS A 179 11.62 -4.62 27.45
C HIS A 179 11.45 -3.85 28.77
N GLU A 180 10.22 -3.58 29.21
CA GLU A 180 9.93 -2.99 30.53
C GLU A 180 9.80 -4.08 31.61
N GLN A 181 9.57 -5.33 31.22
CA GLN A 181 9.59 -6.46 32.13
C GLN A 181 10.99 -6.68 32.68
N ALA A 182 11.11 -6.79 34.01
CA ALA A 182 12.37 -7.04 34.69
C ALA A 182 13.13 -8.20 34.01
N ASN A 183 14.38 -7.94 33.59
CA ASN A 183 15.16 -8.95 32.90
C ASN A 183 15.43 -10.16 33.79
N ALA A 184 15.64 -9.99 35.09
CA ALA A 184 15.79 -11.07 36.09
C ALA A 184 16.69 -12.25 35.68
N GLY A 185 17.66 -12.04 34.77
CA GLY A 185 18.48 -13.10 34.17
C GLY A 185 17.79 -13.96 33.09
N LYS A 186 16.54 -13.65 32.74
CA LYS A 186 15.70 -14.35 31.77
C LYS A 186 15.90 -13.85 30.34
N THR A 187 15.94 -14.79 29.42
CA THR A 187 15.88 -14.61 27.97
C THR A 187 14.48 -14.18 27.51
N ILE A 188 14.38 -13.71 26.27
CA ILE A 188 13.11 -13.26 25.68
C ILE A 188 12.07 -14.39 25.71
N ILE A 189 12.45 -15.62 25.36
CA ILE A 189 11.53 -16.77 25.33
C ILE A 189 10.98 -17.09 26.74
N GLU A 190 11.80 -17.02 27.77
CA GLU A 190 11.38 -17.25 29.17
C GLU A 190 10.43 -16.17 29.69
N LYS A 191 10.50 -14.94 29.15
CA LYS A 191 9.54 -13.88 29.48
C LYS A 191 8.18 -14.11 28.82
N PHE A 192 8.15 -14.67 27.61
CA PHE A 192 6.89 -15.05 26.95
C PHE A 192 6.19 -16.15 27.72
N GLU A 193 6.91 -17.20 28.13
CA GLU A 193 6.34 -18.32 28.88
C GLU A 193 5.76 -17.88 30.23
N ALA A 194 6.43 -16.98 30.95
CA ALA A 194 5.97 -16.47 32.24
C ALA A 194 4.68 -15.62 32.17
N ASN A 195 4.35 -15.07 31.00
CA ASN A 195 3.20 -14.18 30.78
C ASN A 195 2.11 -14.83 29.90
N SER A 196 2.27 -16.12 29.55
CA SER A 196 1.33 -16.88 28.71
C SER A 196 0.64 -18.02 29.47
N MET A 197 0.89 -18.16 30.78
CA MET A 197 0.25 -19.13 31.69
C MET A 197 -0.80 -18.46 32.57
#